data_AF-X1R201-F1
#
_entry.id   AF-X1R201-F1
#
_cell.length_a   1.000
_cell.length_b   1.000
_cell.length_c   1.000
_cell.angle_alpha   90.00
_cell.angle_beta   90.00
_cell.angle_gamma   90.00
#
_symmetry.space_group_name_H-M   'P 1'
#
loop_
_entity.id
_entity.type
_entity.pdbx_description
1 polymer ?
#
loop_
_entity_poly.entity_id
_entity_poly.type
_entity_poly.pdbx_seq_one_letter_code
_entity_poly.pdbx_strand_id
1 'polypeptide(L)' 'MLNVWVRRNPTGFETFDMEGIEELEEQLKGLEAFKPLDDKEEICAEITGPWGEIRQLLSQPFLKNIWFDPESPRFKQ' A
#
# COMPACT_ATOMS: atom_id res chain seq x y z
N MET A 1 -6.61 7.68 13.44
CA MET A 1 -5.21 7.85 12.97
C MET A 1 -4.80 6.51 12.39
N LEU A 2 -4.72 6.46 11.06
CA LEU A 2 -4.34 5.26 10.34
C LEU A 2 -2.82 5.09 10.43
N ASN A 3 -2.35 3.88 10.70
CA ASN A 3 -0.96 3.49 10.49
C ASN A 3 -0.87 2.75 9.15
N VAL A 4 0.13 3.07 8.33
CA VAL A 4 0.37 2.40 7.05
C VAL A 4 1.74 1.76 7.11
N TRP A 5 1.79 0.45 6.87
CA TRP A 5 3.01 -0.31 6.70
C TRP A 5 3.21 -0.60 5.22
N VAL A 6 4.34 -0.23 4.65
CA VAL A 6 4.67 -0.47 3.23
C VAL A 6 5.88 -1.37 3.13
N ARG A 7 5.79 -2.44 2.31
CA ARG A 7 6.89 -3.38 2.11
C ARG A 7 7.17 -3.74 0.65
N ARG A 8 8.45 -3.84 0.33
CA ARG A 8 9.06 -4.43 -0.87
C ARG A 8 9.86 -5.65 -0.43
N ASN A 9 9.42 -6.85 -0.78
CA ASN A 9 10.00 -8.11 -0.28
C ASN A 9 11.55 -8.12 -0.32
N PRO A 10 12.27 -8.32 0.81
CA PRO A 10 11.80 -8.66 2.16
C PRO A 10 11.58 -7.48 3.13
N THR A 11 11.81 -6.26 2.68
CA THR A 11 11.89 -5.02 3.46
C THR A 11 10.53 -4.35 3.65
N GLY A 12 10.26 -3.73 4.81
CA GLY A 12 9.13 -2.81 4.96
C GLY A 12 9.29 -1.79 6.09
N PHE A 13 8.42 -0.78 6.12
CA PHE A 13 8.49 0.38 7.00
C PHE A 13 7.10 0.89 7.39
N GLU A 14 6.97 1.43 8.60
CA GLU A 14 5.81 2.24 9.02
C GLU A 14 5.96 3.67 8.47
N THR A 15 4.90 4.20 7.86
CA THR A 15 4.94 5.55 7.27
C THR A 15 4.56 6.64 8.26
N PHE A 16 4.24 6.30 9.51
CA PHE A 16 3.72 7.26 10.49
C PHE A 16 4.73 8.36 10.84
N ASP A 17 6.02 8.02 10.87
CA ASP A 17 7.11 8.94 11.23
C ASP A 17 7.82 9.56 10.01
N MET A 18 7.33 9.32 8.79
CA MET A 18 7.97 9.81 7.56
C MET A 18 7.50 11.21 7.17
N GLU A 19 8.42 12.02 6.65
CA GLU A 19 8.15 13.37 6.15
C GLU A 19 7.34 13.36 4.85
N GLY A 20 7.45 12.30 4.06
CA GLY A 20 6.79 12.22 2.76
C GLY A 20 7.10 10.96 1.96
N ILE A 21 6.64 10.97 0.71
CA ILE A 21 6.83 9.84 -0.22
C ILE A 21 8.29 9.68 -0.64
N GLU A 22 9.05 10.77 -0.68
CA GLU A 22 10.47 10.73 -1.02
C GLU A 22 11.27 9.92 0.01
N GLU A 23 11.01 10.13 1.31
CA GLU A 23 11.65 9.37 2.38
C GLU A 23 11.26 7.89 2.33
N LEU A 24 9.99 7.58 2.07
CA LEU A 24 9.54 6.19 1.88
C LEU A 24 10.28 5.52 0.71
N GLU A 25 10.43 6.21 -0.42
CA GLU A 25 11.17 5.67 -1.56
C GLU A 25 12.64 5.42 -1.23
N GLU A 26 13.29 6.33 -0.50
CA GLU A 26 14.68 6.15 -0.06
C GLU A 26 14.83 4.93 0.85
N GLN A 27 13.92 4.75 1.81
CA GLN A 27 13.91 3.60 2.70
C GLN A 27 13.70 2.28 1.92
N LEU A 28 12.78 2.26 0.95
CA LEU A 28 12.55 1.09 0.08
C LEU A 28 13.72 0.79 -0.89
N LYS A 29 14.56 1.79 -1.20
CA LYS A 29 15.81 1.63 -1.97
C LYS A 29 16.98 1.18 -1.09
N GLY A 30 17.03 1.59 0.18
CA GLY A 30 18.17 1.47 1.09
C GLY A 30 18.61 0.06 1.50
N LEU A 31 17.83 -0.99 1.21
CA LEU A 31 18.18 -2.38 1.56
C LEU A 31 18.82 -3.19 0.41
N GLU A 32 18.68 -2.74 -0.85
CA GLU A 32 19.48 -3.18 -2.00
C GLU A 32 19.98 -1.92 -2.73
N ALA A 33 21.02 -1.28 -2.20
CA ALA A 33 21.39 0.14 -2.35
C ALA A 33 21.46 0.81 -3.75
N PHE A 34 21.05 0.22 -4.88
CA PHE A 34 21.16 0.86 -6.21
C PHE A 34 20.04 0.55 -7.21
N LYS A 35 18.95 -0.13 -6.83
CA LYS A 35 17.83 -0.36 -7.78
C LYS A 35 16.69 0.64 -7.56
N PRO A 36 16.38 1.50 -8.56
CA PRO A 36 15.15 2.29 -8.53
C PRO A 36 13.92 1.36 -8.45
N LEU A 37 12.82 1.88 -7.91
CA LEU A 37 11.54 1.19 -7.97
C LEU A 37 11.09 1.16 -9.43
N ASP A 38 10.99 -0.02 -10.02
CA ASP A 38 10.42 -0.20 -11.37
C ASP A 38 8.88 -0.22 -11.23
N ASP A 39 8.16 0.41 -12.16
CA ASP A 39 6.69 0.43 -12.19
C ASP A 39 6.06 -0.98 -12.20
N LYS A 40 6.85 -2.01 -12.53
CA LYS A 40 6.44 -3.42 -12.52
C LYS A 40 6.65 -4.12 -11.18
N GLU A 41 7.32 -3.48 -10.22
CA GLU A 41 7.55 -4.09 -8.91
C GLU A 41 6.28 -4.12 -8.07
N GLU A 42 6.04 -5.26 -7.43
CA GLU A 42 4.93 -5.40 -6.50
C GLU A 42 5.34 -4.88 -5.12
N ILE A 43 4.53 -3.94 -4.62
CA ILE A 43 4.64 -3.38 -3.26
C ILE A 43 3.36 -3.74 -2.51
N CYS A 44 3.50 -4.13 -1.24
CA CYS A 44 2.36 -4.34 -0.36
C CYS A 44 2.22 -3.17 0.61
N ALA A 45 1.02 -2.63 0.74
CA ALA A 45 0.67 -1.67 1.78
C ALA A 45 -0.40 -2.29 2.69
N GLU A 46 -0.15 -2.28 4.00
CA GLU A 46 -1.05 -2.74 5.05
C GLU A 46 -1.50 -1.54 5.87
N ILE A 47 -2.81 -1.32 5.99
CA ILE A 47 -3.38 -0.15 6.66
C ILE A 47 -4.14 -0.61 7.91
N THR A 48 -3.76 -0.08 9.06
CA THR A 48 -4.37 -0.40 10.35
C THR A 48 -5.01 0.84 10.95
N GLY A 49 -6.25 0.74 11.42
CA GLY A 49 -6.94 1.83 12.10
C GLY A 49 -8.37 1.50 12.49
N PRO A 50 -9.11 2.47 13.07
CA PRO A 50 -10.51 2.28 13.47
C PRO A 50 -11.38 1.86 12.28
N TRP A 51 -12.32 0.93 12.50
CA TRP A 51 -13.19 0.42 11.44
C TRP A 51 -13.93 1.52 10.67
N GLY A 52 -14.39 2.58 11.34
CA GLY A 52 -15.04 3.71 10.66
C GLY A 52 -14.14 4.39 9.61
N GLU A 53 -12.87 4.63 9.96
CA GLU A 53 -11.87 5.21 9.05
C GLU A 53 -11.53 4.24 7.91
N ILE A 54 -11.30 2.95 8.22
CA ILE A 54 -11.01 1.91 7.23
C ILE A 54 -12.17 1.73 6.25
N ARG A 55 -13.41 1.68 6.74
CA ARG A 55 -14.61 1.56 5.91
C ARG A 55 -14.74 2.74 4.95
N GLN A 56 -14.48 3.96 5.42
CA GLN A 56 -14.52 5.16 4.59
C GLN A 56 -13.45 5.12 3.49
N LEU A 57 -12.23 4.66 3.82
CA LEU A 57 -11.14 4.47 2.85
C LEU A 57 -11.52 3.41 1.79
N LEU A 58 -11.99 2.23 2.21
CA LEU A 58 -12.40 1.16 1.30
C LEU A 58 -13.58 1.56 0.41
N SER A 59 -14.41 2.50 0.84
CA SER A 59 -15.54 3.00 0.05
C SER A 59 -15.14 3.97 -1.07
N GLN A 60 -13.88 4.41 -1.13
CA GLN A 60 -13.40 5.33 -2.16
C GLN A 60 -13.48 4.68 -3.56
N PRO A 61 -13.87 5.43 -4.63
CA PRO A 61 -14.09 4.85 -5.96
C PRO A 61 -12.88 4.08 -6.53
N PHE A 62 -11.67 4.59 -6.32
CA PHE A 62 -10.44 3.95 -6.83
C PHE A 62 -10.17 2.61 -6.13
N LEU A 63 -10.36 2.53 -4.81
CA LEU A 63 -10.20 1.28 -4.07
C LEU A 63 -11.36 0.33 -4.36
N LYS A 64 -12.60 0.82 -4.31
CA LYS A 64 -13.80 -0.01 -4.50
C LYS A 64 -13.71 -0.88 -5.75
N ASN A 65 -13.27 -0.32 -6.86
CA ASN A 65 -13.12 -1.05 -8.12
C ASN A 65 -11.97 -2.09 -8.10
N ILE A 66 -10.98 -1.92 -7.23
CA ILE A 66 -9.82 -2.81 -7.09
C ILE A 66 -10.13 -3.97 -6.12
N TRP A 67 -10.71 -3.69 -4.95
CA TRP A 67 -10.90 -4.70 -3.90
C TRP A 67 -12.30 -5.36 -3.93
N PHE A 68 -13.32 -4.68 -4.47
CA PHE A 68 -14.70 -5.19 -4.51
C PHE A 68 -15.39 -4.88 -5.83
N ASP A 69 -15.03 -5.65 -6.84
CA ASP A 69 -15.71 -5.68 -8.13
C ASP A 69 -16.57 -6.96 -8.25
N PRO A 70 -17.86 -6.92 -7.87
CA PRO A 70 -18.73 -8.09 -7.96
C PRO A 70 -18.96 -8.57 -9.39
N GLU A 71 -18.68 -7.74 -10.40
CA GLU A 71 -18.77 -8.13 -11.80
C GLU A 71 -17.49 -8.79 -12.32
N SER A 72 -16.41 -8.77 -11.52
CA SER A 72 -15.12 -9.34 -11.90
C SER A 72 -15.27 -10.81 -12.27
N PRO A 73 -14.66 -11.26 -13.39
CA PRO A 73 -14.64 -12.67 -13.76
C PRO A 73 -14.06 -13.59 -12.67
N ARG A 74 -13.28 -13.05 -11.72
CA ARG A 74 -12.70 -13.77 -10.58
C ARG A 74 -13.75 -14.26 -9.58
N PHE A 75 -14.92 -13.63 -9.48
CA PHE A 75 -15.98 -13.99 -8.52
C PHE A 75 -17.13 -14.83 -9.12
N LYS A 76 -17.12 -15.07 -10.43
CA LYS A 76 -18.16 -15.85 -11.15
C LYS A 76 -17.83 -17.35 -11.26
N GLN A 77 -17.02 -17.89 -10.34
CA GLN A 77 -16.65 -19.32 -10.28
C GLN A 77 -17.79 -20.18 -9.72
#